data_AF-A0A8H3CBM1-F1
#
_entry.id   AF-A0A8H3CBM1-F1
#
_cell.length_a   1.000
_cell.length_b   1.000
_cell.length_c   1.000
_cell.angle_alpha   90.00
_cell.angle_beta   90.00
_cell.angle_gamma   90.00
#
_symmetry.space_group_name_H-M   'P 1'
#
loop_
_entity.id
_entity.type
_entity.pdbx_description
1 polymer ?
#
loop_
_entity_poly.entity_id
_entity_poly.type
_entity_poly.pdbx_seq_one_letter_code
_entity_poly.pdbx_strand_id
1 'polypeptide(L)'
;MSVRPSVLHTTTYGSLHTWIEDPSGLVDLSPNSSRGLEFAVLGDRRVRVDPGKTALVIVDMQNYFLHPELRDHPTGLECVKPLGEVLPVLRKAGVHIIWLNWGLEESDLALIPPCISRCFSKPKLGKWIDPPGLGADLGPKYGRILMKGEWNTRLYEGLEYEAQDSWVNKTRMSGFQGSSDSELERKLKEMGIRTLLFAGVNADQCVLGTVTEAFSRGYDAVVIEDLVATTSPDGGKSNLVFNALHCYGFVTTSQHLLSVK
;
A
#
# COMPACT_ATOMS: atom_id res chain seq x y z
N MET A 1 4.89 13.19 -18.27
CA MET A 1 4.52 14.18 -17.22
C MET A 1 5.80 14.89 -16.81
N SER A 2 5.77 16.21 -16.60
CA SER A 2 6.95 16.94 -16.09
C SER A 2 7.31 16.41 -14.70
N VAL A 3 8.57 16.18 -14.41
CA VAL A 3 9.05 15.77 -13.08
C VAL A 3 9.78 16.92 -12.40
N ARG A 4 10.02 16.82 -11.09
CA ARG A 4 10.80 17.86 -10.38
C ARG A 4 12.18 17.98 -11.02
N PRO A 5 12.66 19.20 -11.34
CA PRO A 5 13.99 19.38 -11.90
C PRO A 5 15.06 18.95 -10.89
N SER A 6 16.16 18.41 -11.38
CA SER A 6 17.33 18.11 -10.54
C SER A 6 17.86 19.37 -9.86
N VAL A 7 18.38 19.21 -8.65
CA VAL A 7 19.09 20.29 -7.94
C VAL A 7 20.38 20.67 -8.65
N LEU A 8 20.74 21.96 -8.62
CA LEU A 8 21.98 22.46 -9.22
C LEU A 8 23.23 22.13 -8.39
N HIS A 9 23.04 21.97 -7.07
CA HIS A 9 24.08 21.65 -6.11
C HIS A 9 23.53 20.62 -5.12
N THR A 10 24.41 19.82 -4.53
CA THR A 10 24.02 18.86 -3.48
C THR A 10 23.23 19.59 -2.39
N THR A 11 21.99 19.17 -2.20
CA THR A 11 21.02 19.85 -1.33
C THR A 11 20.60 18.91 -0.21
N THR A 12 20.61 19.43 1.01
CA THR A 12 20.16 18.69 2.20
C THR A 12 18.78 19.17 2.61
N TYR A 13 17.84 18.24 2.78
CA TYR A 13 16.48 18.53 3.26
C TYR A 13 16.26 17.96 4.66
N GLY A 14 15.52 18.70 5.50
CA GLY A 14 15.11 18.26 6.83
C GLY A 14 16.20 18.32 7.90
N SER A 15 15.78 18.29 9.17
CA SER A 15 16.67 18.43 10.34
C SER A 15 16.59 17.26 11.32
N LEU A 16 15.40 16.71 11.55
CA LEU A 16 15.19 15.48 12.33
C LEU A 16 15.41 14.23 11.48
N HIS A 17 14.95 14.27 10.24
CA HIS A 17 15.13 13.25 9.20
C HIS A 17 15.71 13.97 8.00
N THR A 18 16.78 13.42 7.44
CA THR A 18 17.58 14.14 6.45
C THR A 18 17.56 13.40 5.13
N TRP A 19 17.27 14.10 4.05
CA TRP A 19 17.52 13.62 2.69
C TRP A 19 18.71 14.39 2.11
N ILE A 20 19.50 13.72 1.27
CA ILE A 20 20.51 14.38 0.44
C ILE A 20 20.15 14.15 -1.01
N GLU A 21 19.95 15.23 -1.76
CA GLU A 21 19.76 15.17 -3.20
C GLU A 21 21.03 15.67 -3.91
N ASP A 22 21.51 14.89 -4.87
CA ASP A 22 22.69 15.18 -5.67
C ASP A 22 22.31 15.59 -7.11
N PRO A 23 23.09 16.49 -7.77
CA PRO A 23 22.83 16.88 -9.16
C PRO A 23 22.80 15.71 -10.16
N SER A 24 23.38 14.54 -9.82
CA SER A 24 23.27 13.32 -10.62
C SER A 24 21.86 12.70 -10.64
N GLY A 25 20.91 13.23 -9.87
CA GLY A 25 19.54 12.72 -9.76
C GLY A 25 19.36 11.63 -8.70
N LEU A 26 20.39 11.36 -7.89
CA LEU A 26 20.26 10.49 -6.71
C LEU A 26 19.66 11.26 -5.54
N VAL A 27 18.62 10.71 -4.93
CA VAL A 27 18.08 11.16 -3.63
C VAL A 27 18.32 10.09 -2.58
N ASP A 28 19.21 10.36 -1.64
CA ASP A 28 19.45 9.49 -0.49
C ASP A 28 18.51 9.87 0.65
N LEU A 29 17.53 9.01 0.92
CA LEU A 29 16.55 9.17 2.01
C LEU A 29 17.11 8.68 3.35
N SER A 30 18.32 8.11 3.33
CA SER A 30 18.96 7.46 4.47
C SER A 30 20.47 7.77 4.57
N PRO A 31 20.90 9.04 4.46
CA PRO A 31 22.32 9.38 4.28
C PRO A 31 23.23 8.98 5.45
N ASN A 32 22.65 8.73 6.63
CA ASN A 32 23.37 8.29 7.83
C ASN A 32 23.36 6.77 8.02
N SER A 33 22.82 6.01 7.06
CA SER A 33 22.78 4.56 7.09
C SER A 33 24.04 3.95 6.48
N SER A 34 24.55 2.88 7.10
CA SER A 34 25.62 2.05 6.52
C SER A 34 25.09 1.02 5.51
N ARG A 35 23.77 0.86 5.42
CA ARG A 35 23.06 0.01 4.44
C ARG A 35 22.40 0.90 3.39
N GLY A 36 22.37 0.45 2.14
CA GLY A 36 21.70 1.16 1.07
C GLY A 36 21.11 0.20 0.05
N LEU A 37 19.83 0.37 -0.26
CA LEU A 37 19.14 -0.22 -1.39
C LEU A 37 18.82 0.92 -2.35
N GLU A 38 19.39 0.88 -3.56
CA GLU A 38 19.20 1.91 -4.57
C GLU A 38 18.37 1.38 -5.74
N PHE A 39 17.36 2.13 -6.15
CA PHE A 39 16.50 1.78 -7.29
C PHE A 39 16.06 3.02 -8.06
N ALA A 40 15.73 2.81 -9.34
CA ALA A 40 15.24 3.87 -10.21
C ALA A 40 13.81 4.28 -9.83
N VAL A 41 13.51 5.56 -10.00
CA VAL A 41 12.18 6.15 -9.86
C VAL A 41 11.85 6.92 -11.14
N LEU A 42 10.58 7.21 -11.38
CA LEU A 42 10.16 8.00 -12.54
C LEU A 42 10.80 9.39 -12.50
N GLY A 43 11.10 9.91 -13.69
CA GLY A 43 11.74 11.21 -13.85
C GLY A 43 13.27 11.19 -13.91
N ASP A 44 13.86 10.12 -14.43
CA ASP A 44 15.31 9.96 -14.60
C ASP A 44 16.10 10.13 -13.29
N ARG A 45 15.53 9.66 -12.19
CA ARG A 45 16.09 9.77 -10.84
C ARG A 45 16.26 8.39 -10.20
N ARG A 46 17.05 8.36 -9.14
CA ARG A 46 17.23 7.19 -8.30
C ARG A 46 17.01 7.58 -6.85
N VAL A 47 16.49 6.64 -6.07
CA VAL A 47 16.40 6.81 -4.61
C VAL A 47 17.24 5.75 -3.93
N ARG A 48 17.88 6.13 -2.82
CA ARG A 48 18.56 5.20 -1.92
C ARG A 48 17.85 5.21 -0.57
N VAL A 49 17.62 4.01 -0.04
CA VAL A 49 16.94 3.80 1.25
C VAL A 49 17.72 2.80 2.10
N ASP A 50 17.56 2.86 3.42
CA ASP A 50 17.98 1.77 4.31
C ASP A 50 16.89 0.69 4.26
N PRO A 51 17.17 -0.51 3.71
CA PRO A 51 16.14 -1.55 3.62
C PRO A 51 15.58 -1.95 4.99
N GLY A 52 16.38 -1.92 6.06
CA GLY A 52 15.91 -2.23 7.42
C GLY A 52 15.04 -1.14 8.05
N LYS A 53 14.96 0.05 7.46
CA LYS A 53 14.06 1.14 7.85
C LYS A 53 13.00 1.41 6.79
N THR A 54 12.81 0.45 5.89
CA THR A 54 11.89 0.53 4.76
C THR A 54 10.87 -0.58 4.86
N ALA A 55 9.61 -0.28 4.60
CA ALA A 55 8.55 -1.29 4.50
C ALA A 55 7.78 -1.19 3.18
N LEU A 56 7.47 -2.34 2.57
CA LEU A 56 6.43 -2.45 1.56
C LEU A 56 5.08 -2.67 2.26
N VAL A 57 4.18 -1.72 2.11
CA VAL A 57 2.80 -1.78 2.59
C VAL A 57 1.90 -2.22 1.43
N ILE A 58 1.34 -3.42 1.54
CA ILE A 58 0.50 -4.06 0.53
C ILE A 58 -0.95 -3.96 0.97
N VAL A 59 -1.74 -3.18 0.24
CA VAL A 59 -3.10 -2.82 0.64
C VAL A 59 -4.13 -3.74 -0.01
N ASP A 60 -4.91 -4.43 0.81
CA ASP A 60 -6.16 -5.11 0.43
C ASP A 60 -6.08 -6.06 -0.78
N MET A 61 -4.95 -6.76 -0.97
CA MET A 61 -4.80 -7.81 -2.01
C MET A 61 -5.53 -9.11 -1.62
N GLN A 62 -6.80 -8.98 -1.25
CA GLN A 62 -7.67 -10.01 -0.69
C GLN A 62 -8.70 -10.49 -1.72
N ASN A 63 -9.22 -11.70 -1.52
CA ASN A 63 -10.28 -12.29 -2.35
C ASN A 63 -11.50 -11.38 -2.52
N TYR A 64 -11.90 -10.64 -1.48
CA TYR A 64 -13.03 -9.73 -1.55
C TYR A 64 -12.86 -8.66 -2.64
N PHE A 65 -11.64 -8.21 -2.89
CA PHE A 65 -11.34 -7.13 -3.85
C PHE A 65 -10.99 -7.65 -5.23
N LEU A 66 -10.40 -8.84 -5.32
CA LEU A 66 -9.79 -9.35 -6.55
C LEU A 66 -10.55 -10.53 -7.17
N HIS A 67 -11.22 -11.35 -6.36
CA HIS A 67 -11.84 -12.57 -6.88
C HIS A 67 -13.01 -12.24 -7.82
N PRO A 68 -13.02 -12.76 -9.07
CA PRO A 68 -14.02 -12.41 -10.10
C PRO A 68 -15.49 -12.63 -9.70
N GLU A 69 -15.73 -13.54 -8.76
CA GLU A 69 -17.07 -13.80 -8.22
C GLU A 69 -17.57 -12.73 -7.25
N LEU A 70 -16.69 -11.90 -6.67
CA LEU A 70 -17.05 -10.83 -5.74
C LEU A 70 -16.86 -9.44 -6.34
N ARG A 71 -15.91 -9.28 -7.27
CA ARG A 71 -15.55 -8.01 -7.91
C ARG A 71 -15.18 -8.17 -9.38
N ASP A 72 -15.26 -7.05 -10.10
CA ASP A 72 -14.76 -6.92 -11.46
C ASP A 72 -13.50 -6.06 -11.44
N HIS A 73 -12.35 -6.68 -11.20
CA HIS A 73 -11.10 -5.95 -10.94
C HIS A 73 -9.93 -6.47 -11.80
N PRO A 74 -10.04 -6.41 -13.14
CA PRO A 74 -9.02 -6.97 -14.04
C PRO A 74 -7.64 -6.32 -13.85
N THR A 75 -7.58 -5.01 -13.65
CA THR A 75 -6.32 -4.29 -13.44
C THR A 75 -5.69 -4.62 -12.09
N GLY A 76 -6.48 -4.95 -11.06
CA GLY A 76 -5.98 -5.46 -9.79
C GLY A 76 -5.39 -6.86 -9.91
N LEU A 77 -5.99 -7.71 -10.72
CA LEU A 77 -5.45 -9.05 -11.03
C LEU A 77 -4.11 -8.97 -11.76
N GLU A 78 -3.92 -7.99 -12.65
CA GLU A 78 -2.64 -7.73 -13.33
C GLU A 78 -1.49 -7.42 -12.35
N CYS A 79 -1.79 -6.84 -11.18
CA CYS A 79 -0.79 -6.55 -10.14
C CYS A 79 -0.30 -7.80 -9.39
N VAL A 80 -1.06 -8.91 -9.39
CA VAL A 80 -0.78 -10.09 -8.55
C VAL A 80 0.57 -10.73 -8.89
N LYS A 81 0.79 -11.05 -10.17
CA LYS A 81 2.01 -11.74 -10.59
C LYS A 81 3.27 -10.87 -10.36
N PRO A 82 3.33 -9.61 -10.82
CA PRO A 82 4.52 -8.78 -10.59
C PRO A 82 4.76 -8.50 -9.09
N LEU A 83 3.71 -8.40 -8.28
CA LEU A 83 3.86 -8.31 -6.82
C LEU A 83 4.52 -9.57 -6.26
N GLY A 84 4.05 -10.76 -6.65
CA GLY A 84 4.65 -12.04 -6.26
C GLY A 84 6.13 -12.17 -6.64
N GLU A 85 6.55 -11.57 -7.76
CA GLU A 85 7.95 -11.56 -8.21
C GLU A 85 8.81 -10.58 -7.40
N VAL A 86 8.26 -9.43 -7.00
CA VAL A 86 8.97 -8.39 -6.22
C VAL A 86 9.17 -8.81 -4.75
N LEU A 87 8.22 -9.55 -4.16
CA LEU A 87 8.26 -9.90 -2.74
C LEU A 87 9.55 -10.62 -2.31
N PRO A 88 10.01 -11.71 -2.97
CA PRO A 88 11.25 -12.38 -2.59
C PRO A 88 12.48 -11.48 -2.67
N VAL A 89 12.52 -10.57 -3.65
CA VAL A 89 13.64 -9.63 -3.84
C VAL A 89 13.73 -8.66 -2.67
N LEU A 90 12.61 -8.04 -2.30
CA LEU A 90 12.55 -7.09 -1.19
C LEU A 90 12.78 -7.77 0.17
N ARG A 91 12.20 -8.96 0.38
CA ARG A 91 12.46 -9.80 1.56
C ARG A 91 13.96 -10.08 1.71
N LYS A 92 14.63 -10.50 0.63
CA LYS A 92 16.08 -10.78 0.63
C LYS A 92 16.93 -9.52 0.88
N ALA A 93 16.51 -8.36 0.38
CA ALA A 93 17.17 -7.09 0.65
C ALA A 93 17.01 -6.64 2.12
N GLY A 94 16.07 -7.25 2.85
CA GLY A 94 15.76 -6.93 4.25
C GLY A 94 14.75 -5.78 4.39
N VAL A 95 13.95 -5.52 3.34
CA VAL A 95 12.78 -4.64 3.40
C VAL A 95 11.66 -5.38 4.12
N HIS A 96 10.98 -4.69 5.03
CA HIS A 96 9.87 -5.26 5.77
C HIS A 96 8.62 -5.37 4.90
N ILE A 97 7.92 -6.50 4.95
CA ILE A 97 6.66 -6.69 4.22
C ILE A 97 5.50 -6.55 5.21
N ILE A 98 4.55 -5.66 4.91
CA ILE A 98 3.36 -5.43 5.73
C ILE A 98 2.12 -5.63 4.87
N TRP A 99 1.36 -6.67 5.18
CA TRP A 99 0.05 -6.93 4.60
C TRP A 99 -1.00 -6.14 5.37
N LEU A 100 -1.46 -5.05 4.78
CA LEU A 100 -2.44 -4.12 5.35
C LEU A 100 -3.81 -4.42 4.74
N ASN A 101 -4.64 -5.14 5.48
CA ASN A 101 -5.84 -5.78 4.94
C ASN A 101 -7.08 -5.44 5.77
N TRP A 102 -8.25 -5.42 5.14
CA TRP A 102 -9.49 -5.41 5.91
C TRP A 102 -9.66 -6.70 6.70
N GLY A 103 -9.97 -6.58 7.99
CA GLY A 103 -10.24 -7.71 8.87
C GLY A 103 -10.95 -7.25 10.13
N LEU A 104 -12.27 -7.27 10.10
CA LEU A 104 -13.13 -6.76 11.16
C LEU A 104 -13.45 -7.81 12.21
N GLU A 105 -13.57 -7.38 13.45
CA GLU A 105 -14.17 -8.12 14.56
C GLU A 105 -15.56 -7.53 14.88
N GLU A 106 -16.38 -8.23 15.67
CA GLU A 106 -17.74 -7.75 16.01
C GLU A 106 -17.74 -6.37 16.68
N SER A 107 -16.75 -6.11 17.53
CA SER A 107 -16.56 -4.81 18.18
C SER A 107 -16.33 -3.68 17.17
N ASP A 108 -15.72 -3.99 16.02
CA ASP A 108 -15.47 -2.97 14.99
C ASP A 108 -16.74 -2.58 14.27
N LEU A 109 -17.66 -3.53 14.02
CA LEU A 109 -18.95 -3.26 13.36
C LEU A 109 -19.76 -2.22 14.13
N ALA A 110 -19.74 -2.28 15.47
CA ALA A 110 -20.40 -1.30 16.33
C ALA A 110 -19.80 0.11 16.23
N LEU A 111 -18.54 0.22 15.81
CA LEU A 111 -17.78 1.48 15.72
C LEU A 111 -17.61 1.98 14.29
N ILE A 112 -18.10 1.24 13.29
CA ILE A 112 -18.00 1.63 11.88
C ILE A 112 -19.04 2.73 11.58
N PRO A 113 -18.59 3.89 11.04
CA PRO A 113 -19.51 4.91 10.56
C PRO A 113 -20.44 4.38 9.45
N PRO A 114 -21.71 4.81 9.40
CA PRO A 114 -22.66 4.38 8.38
C PRO A 114 -22.17 4.64 6.94
N CYS A 115 -21.43 5.72 6.71
CA CYS A 115 -20.87 6.04 5.39
C CYS A 115 -19.88 4.97 4.90
N ILE A 116 -19.03 4.45 5.80
CA ILE A 116 -18.06 3.40 5.47
C ILE A 116 -18.79 2.08 5.24
N SER A 117 -19.71 1.69 6.14
CA SER A 117 -20.48 0.46 5.96
C SER A 117 -21.25 0.46 4.62
N ARG A 118 -21.87 1.59 4.27
CA ARG A 118 -22.61 1.77 3.01
C ARG A 118 -21.75 1.57 1.76
N CYS A 119 -20.45 1.90 1.80
CA CYS A 119 -19.54 1.66 0.67
C CYS A 119 -19.44 0.18 0.28
N PHE A 120 -19.66 -0.74 1.23
CA PHE A 120 -19.53 -2.18 1.03
C PHE A 120 -20.86 -2.90 0.80
N SER A 121 -21.96 -2.16 0.67
CA SER A 121 -23.34 -2.67 0.55
C SER A 121 -23.71 -3.30 -0.82
N LYS A 122 -22.78 -3.36 -1.78
CA LYS A 122 -23.04 -3.84 -3.16
C LYS A 122 -21.98 -4.84 -3.64
N PRO A 123 -21.95 -6.09 -3.14
CA PRO A 123 -21.11 -7.12 -3.73
C PRO A 123 -21.62 -7.55 -5.11
N LYS A 124 -20.74 -8.05 -5.99
CA LYS A 124 -21.05 -8.53 -7.34
C LYS A 124 -21.70 -9.92 -7.33
N LEU A 125 -22.68 -10.17 -6.46
CA LEU A 125 -23.33 -11.49 -6.34
C LEU A 125 -24.70 -11.57 -7.05
N GLY A 126 -25.11 -10.52 -7.77
CA GLY A 126 -26.38 -10.49 -8.51
C GLY A 126 -27.64 -10.64 -7.63
N LYS A 127 -27.49 -10.58 -6.30
CA LYS A 127 -28.56 -10.71 -5.30
C LYS A 127 -28.42 -9.60 -4.27
N TRP A 128 -29.55 -9.09 -3.80
CA TRP A 128 -29.57 -8.15 -2.70
C TRP A 128 -29.30 -8.88 -1.39
N ILE A 129 -28.47 -8.30 -0.53
CA ILE A 129 -28.09 -8.85 0.78
C ILE A 129 -28.69 -7.92 1.83
N ASP A 130 -29.38 -8.50 2.82
CA ASP A 130 -30.05 -7.78 3.89
C ASP A 130 -29.66 -8.38 5.26
N PRO A 131 -29.10 -7.59 6.19
CA PRO A 131 -28.67 -6.21 6.02
C PRO A 131 -27.45 -6.10 5.08
N PRO A 132 -27.37 -5.04 4.24
CA PRO A 132 -26.22 -4.84 3.37
C PRO A 132 -25.07 -4.14 4.10
N GLY A 133 -23.83 -4.41 3.69
CA GLY A 133 -22.64 -3.68 4.16
C GLY A 133 -21.62 -4.56 4.85
N LEU A 134 -20.72 -3.94 5.59
CA LEU A 134 -19.68 -4.65 6.34
C LEU A 134 -20.31 -5.65 7.33
N GLY A 135 -19.75 -6.86 7.42
CA GLY A 135 -20.28 -7.93 8.27
C GLY A 135 -21.49 -8.69 7.72
N ALA A 136 -22.05 -8.30 6.57
CA ALA A 136 -23.16 -9.03 5.95
C ALA A 136 -22.71 -10.42 5.48
N ASP A 137 -23.59 -11.42 5.58
CA ASP A 137 -23.27 -12.80 5.19
C ASP A 137 -23.41 -13.00 3.67
N LEU A 138 -22.32 -13.39 3.02
CA LEU A 138 -22.30 -13.73 1.58
C LEU A 138 -22.60 -15.21 1.32
N GLY A 139 -22.84 -15.99 2.37
CA GLY A 139 -23.08 -17.43 2.33
C GLY A 139 -21.82 -18.26 2.61
N PRO A 140 -21.98 -19.59 2.73
CA PRO A 140 -20.98 -20.48 3.31
C PRO A 140 -19.67 -20.56 2.53
N LYS A 141 -19.67 -20.20 1.24
CA LYS A 141 -18.46 -20.18 0.41
C LYS A 141 -17.55 -18.99 0.74
N TYR A 142 -18.13 -17.81 0.96
CA TYR A 142 -17.40 -16.55 1.01
C TYR A 142 -17.26 -16.02 2.43
N GLY A 143 -18.20 -16.36 3.32
CA GLY A 143 -18.27 -15.85 4.68
C GLY A 143 -18.83 -14.44 4.78
N ARG A 144 -18.69 -13.81 5.95
CA ARG A 144 -19.16 -12.45 6.19
C ARG A 144 -18.23 -11.39 5.60
N ILE A 145 -18.79 -10.34 5.02
CA ILE A 145 -18.05 -9.28 4.33
C ILE A 145 -16.97 -8.70 5.24
N LEU A 146 -15.71 -8.92 4.86
CA LEU A 146 -14.52 -8.35 5.46
C LEU A 146 -14.32 -8.65 6.95
N MET A 147 -14.99 -9.67 7.48
CA MET A 147 -14.77 -10.16 8.84
C MET A 147 -13.52 -11.04 8.90
N LYS A 148 -12.73 -10.87 9.94
CA LYS A 148 -11.46 -11.56 10.15
C LYS A 148 -11.64 -13.07 10.12
N GLY A 149 -10.81 -13.76 9.34
CA GLY A 149 -10.81 -15.23 9.21
C GLY A 149 -11.74 -15.76 8.11
N GLU A 150 -12.61 -14.92 7.55
CA GLU A 150 -13.49 -15.32 6.46
C GLU A 150 -12.74 -15.50 5.15
N TRP A 151 -13.25 -16.35 4.25
CA TRP A 151 -12.61 -16.64 2.97
C TRP A 151 -12.34 -15.38 2.15
N ASN A 152 -13.27 -14.43 2.15
CA ASN A 152 -13.13 -13.18 1.41
C ASN A 152 -12.00 -12.27 1.95
N THR A 153 -11.52 -12.48 3.18
CA THR A 153 -10.38 -11.74 3.76
C THR A 153 -9.02 -12.40 3.53
N ARG A 154 -8.98 -13.60 2.97
CA ARG A 154 -7.71 -14.26 2.62
C ARG A 154 -7.04 -13.53 1.46
N LEU A 155 -5.71 -13.62 1.39
CA LEU A 155 -4.96 -13.16 0.23
C LEU A 155 -5.50 -13.82 -1.04
N TYR A 156 -5.48 -13.07 -2.14
CA TYR A 156 -5.78 -13.61 -3.44
C TYR A 156 -4.74 -14.68 -3.84
N GLU A 157 -5.17 -15.66 -4.64
CA GLU A 157 -4.28 -16.75 -5.09
C GLU A 157 -3.03 -16.21 -5.81
N GLY A 158 -1.89 -16.88 -5.62
CA GLY A 158 -0.60 -16.46 -6.15
C GLY A 158 0.16 -15.46 -5.26
N LEU A 159 -0.43 -15.01 -4.15
CA LEU A 159 0.25 -14.22 -3.12
C LEU A 159 0.45 -15.03 -1.85
N GLU A 160 1.66 -15.01 -1.32
CA GLU A 160 2.05 -15.79 -0.14
C GLU A 160 2.53 -14.89 0.99
N TYR A 161 1.91 -15.08 2.16
CA TYR A 161 2.36 -14.55 3.43
C TYR A 161 3.49 -15.45 3.97
N GLU A 162 4.62 -14.84 4.35
CA GLU A 162 5.73 -15.55 4.99
C GLU A 162 5.85 -15.21 6.47
N ALA A 163 6.48 -16.09 7.26
CA ALA A 163 6.61 -15.92 8.71
C ALA A 163 7.34 -14.62 9.14
N GLN A 164 8.16 -14.06 8.25
CA GLN A 164 8.87 -12.79 8.46
C GLN A 164 8.03 -11.55 8.15
N ASP A 165 6.89 -11.71 7.48
CA ASP A 165 6.00 -10.61 7.13
C ASP A 165 5.14 -10.20 8.34
N SER A 166 4.66 -8.96 8.33
CA SER A 166 3.65 -8.50 9.28
C SER A 166 2.26 -8.49 8.65
N TRP A 167 1.28 -8.98 9.40
CA TRP A 167 -0.14 -8.80 9.07
C TRP A 167 -0.72 -7.68 9.92
N VAL A 168 -1.52 -6.80 9.31
CA VAL A 168 -2.24 -5.72 9.97
C VAL A 168 -3.68 -5.71 9.49
N ASN A 169 -4.62 -5.80 10.42
CA ASN A 169 -6.04 -5.65 10.10
C ASN A 169 -6.45 -4.18 10.27
N LYS A 170 -6.92 -3.55 9.19
CA LYS A 170 -7.50 -2.22 9.23
C LYS A 170 -9.02 -2.27 9.23
N THR A 171 -9.61 -1.25 9.83
CA THR A 171 -11.07 -1.11 9.97
C THR A 171 -11.60 0.18 9.31
N ARG A 172 -10.72 0.88 8.58
CA ARG A 172 -10.97 2.09 7.81
C ARG A 172 -10.29 1.99 6.45
N MET A 173 -10.56 2.96 5.57
CA MET A 173 -9.91 3.02 4.25
C MET A 173 -8.39 3.20 4.39
N SER A 174 -7.96 4.18 5.18
CA SER A 174 -6.55 4.38 5.53
C SER A 174 -6.09 3.39 6.60
N GLY A 175 -4.89 2.82 6.45
CA GLY A 175 -4.27 1.97 7.47
C GLY A 175 -3.87 2.69 8.76
N PHE A 176 -3.80 4.03 8.73
CA PHE A 176 -3.48 4.86 9.88
C PHE A 176 -4.70 5.22 10.74
N GLN A 177 -5.90 4.77 10.34
CA GLN A 177 -7.15 5.04 11.02
C GLN A 177 -7.82 3.74 11.44
N GLY A 178 -8.60 3.79 12.50
CA GLY A 178 -9.25 2.60 13.05
C GLY A 178 -10.38 2.93 14.02
N SER A 179 -11.02 1.86 14.45
CA SER A 179 -11.89 1.78 15.64
C SER A 179 -11.07 1.90 16.93
N SER A 180 -9.77 1.64 16.87
CA SER A 180 -8.77 1.78 17.93
C SER A 180 -7.50 2.47 17.42
N ASP A 181 -6.47 2.58 18.26
CA ASP A 181 -5.13 3.01 17.84
C ASP A 181 -4.65 2.21 16.61
N SER A 182 -3.95 2.89 15.69
CA SER A 182 -3.47 2.28 14.45
C SER A 182 -2.38 1.25 14.73
N GLU A 183 -2.71 -0.03 14.50
CA GLU A 183 -1.74 -1.13 14.55
C GLU A 183 -0.59 -0.91 13.56
N LEU A 184 -0.89 -0.39 12.36
CA LEU A 184 0.12 -0.04 11.36
C LEU A 184 1.12 0.95 11.94
N GLU A 185 0.64 2.08 12.48
CA GLU A 185 1.51 3.12 13.02
C GLU A 185 2.37 2.59 14.18
N ARG A 186 1.79 1.78 15.06
CA ARG A 186 2.51 1.15 16.18
C ARG A 186 3.65 0.27 15.66
N LYS A 187 3.37 -0.64 14.72
CA LYS A 187 4.40 -1.52 14.13
C LYS A 187 5.49 -0.72 13.41
N LEU A 188 5.12 0.27 12.61
CA LEU A 188 6.08 1.13 11.91
C LEU A 188 7.03 1.84 12.90
N LYS A 189 6.50 2.34 14.03
CA LYS A 189 7.31 2.95 15.09
C LYS A 189 8.22 1.94 15.80
N GLU A 190 7.69 0.76 16.17
CA GLU A 190 8.47 -0.31 16.81
C GLU A 190 9.63 -0.80 15.93
N MET A 191 9.42 -0.86 14.62
CA MET A 191 10.40 -1.29 13.64
C MET A 191 11.33 -0.15 13.19
N GLY A 192 11.09 1.09 13.63
CA GLY A 192 11.88 2.25 13.23
C GLY A 192 11.79 2.60 11.75
N ILE A 193 10.67 2.27 11.09
CA ILE A 193 10.45 2.51 9.66
C ILE A 193 10.33 4.00 9.38
N ARG A 194 10.91 4.42 8.25
CA ARG A 194 10.89 5.80 7.74
C ARG A 194 10.39 5.89 6.31
N THR A 195 10.73 4.90 5.49
CA THR A 195 10.32 4.87 4.09
C THR A 195 9.26 3.80 3.86
N LEU A 196 8.20 4.15 3.13
CA LEU A 196 7.08 3.26 2.81
C LEU A 196 6.93 3.12 1.30
N LEU A 197 7.05 1.90 0.80
CA LEU A 197 6.66 1.53 -0.55
C LEU A 197 5.19 1.10 -0.52
N PHE A 198 4.41 1.46 -1.54
CA PHE A 198 2.98 1.18 -1.60
C PHE A 198 2.61 0.36 -2.83
N ALA A 199 1.88 -0.73 -2.58
CA ALA A 199 1.24 -1.58 -3.56
C ALA A 199 -0.19 -1.92 -3.11
N GLY A 200 -1.01 -2.42 -4.02
CA GLY A 200 -2.33 -2.96 -3.72
C GLY A 200 -3.49 -2.16 -4.29
N VAL A 201 -4.67 -2.37 -3.72
CA VAL A 201 -5.94 -1.85 -4.23
C VAL A 201 -6.78 -1.20 -3.11
N ASN A 202 -7.68 -0.27 -3.39
CA ASN A 202 -7.82 0.48 -4.63
C ASN A 202 -6.91 1.72 -4.62
N ALA A 203 -6.27 2.02 -5.76
CA ALA A 203 -5.30 3.09 -5.94
C ALA A 203 -5.80 4.46 -5.41
N ASP A 204 -7.01 4.85 -5.75
CA ASP A 204 -7.62 6.15 -5.39
C ASP A 204 -8.41 6.14 -4.07
N GLN A 205 -8.42 5.01 -3.34
CA GLN A 205 -9.19 4.85 -2.10
C GLN A 205 -8.26 4.43 -0.96
N CYS A 206 -8.19 3.14 -0.63
CA CYS A 206 -7.39 2.64 0.50
C CYS A 206 -5.90 2.95 0.34
N VAL A 207 -5.36 2.81 -0.88
CA VAL A 207 -3.95 3.13 -1.17
C VAL A 207 -3.73 4.64 -1.02
N LEU A 208 -4.48 5.48 -1.74
CA LEU A 208 -4.34 6.94 -1.66
C LEU A 208 -4.53 7.46 -0.23
N GLY A 209 -5.56 7.01 0.49
CA GLY A 209 -5.81 7.43 1.86
C GLY A 209 -4.64 7.08 2.79
N THR A 210 -4.04 5.90 2.63
CA THR A 210 -2.87 5.49 3.40
C THR A 210 -1.61 6.27 3.00
N VAL A 211 -1.40 6.52 1.70
CA VAL A 211 -0.27 7.31 1.18
C VAL A 211 -0.32 8.76 1.66
N THR A 212 -1.49 9.40 1.59
CA THR A 212 -1.66 10.78 2.03
C THR A 212 -1.39 10.92 3.53
N GLU A 213 -1.90 10.00 4.36
CA GLU A 213 -1.61 10.04 5.79
C GLU A 213 -0.17 9.69 6.13
N ALA A 214 0.45 8.74 5.42
CA ALA A 214 1.87 8.45 5.56
C ALA A 214 2.70 9.72 5.35
N PHE A 215 2.45 10.43 4.25
CA PHE A 215 3.11 11.69 3.93
C PHE A 215 2.86 12.76 5.02
N SER A 216 1.61 12.96 5.43
CA SER A 216 1.28 13.94 6.49
C SER A 216 1.91 13.61 7.85
N ARG A 217 2.21 12.35 8.11
CA ARG A 217 2.90 11.88 9.32
C ARG A 217 4.42 11.90 9.21
N GLY A 218 4.96 12.28 8.04
CA GLY A 218 6.39 12.43 7.79
C GLY A 218 7.11 11.14 7.40
N TYR A 219 6.39 10.14 6.87
CA TYR A 219 7.03 8.99 6.20
C TYR A 219 7.38 9.36 4.76
N ASP A 220 8.49 8.82 4.26
CA ASP A 220 8.89 8.98 2.86
C ASP A 220 8.08 7.99 1.99
N ALA A 221 7.19 8.50 1.14
CA ALA A 221 6.29 7.67 0.37
C ALA A 221 6.82 7.35 -1.04
N VAL A 222 6.77 6.07 -1.42
CA VAL A 222 7.11 5.58 -2.76
C VAL A 222 5.96 4.73 -3.29
N VAL A 223 5.29 5.16 -4.36
CA VAL A 223 4.24 4.37 -5.00
C VAL A 223 4.83 3.49 -6.09
N ILE A 224 4.47 2.20 -6.12
CA ILE A 224 4.88 1.28 -7.19
C ILE A 224 3.76 1.24 -8.23
N GLU A 225 3.91 1.99 -9.33
CA GLU A 225 2.80 2.34 -10.24
C GLU A 225 2.10 1.12 -10.84
N ASP A 226 2.84 0.11 -11.26
CA ASP A 226 2.32 -1.12 -11.86
C ASP A 226 1.84 -2.15 -10.81
N LEU A 227 2.03 -1.86 -9.52
CA LEU A 227 1.47 -2.66 -8.42
C LEU A 227 0.30 -1.97 -7.70
N VAL A 228 -0.22 -0.87 -8.24
CA VAL A 228 -1.45 -0.23 -7.76
C VAL A 228 -2.51 -0.17 -8.86
N ALA A 229 -3.75 -0.50 -8.48
CA ALA A 229 -4.87 -0.56 -9.42
C ALA A 229 -6.19 -0.13 -8.76
N THR A 230 -7.16 0.25 -9.59
CA THR A 230 -8.51 0.61 -9.14
C THR A 230 -9.55 0.26 -10.21
N THR A 231 -10.79 0.06 -9.77
CA THR A 231 -11.97 -0.06 -10.64
C THR A 231 -12.65 1.29 -10.90
N SER A 232 -12.14 2.38 -10.31
CA SER A 232 -12.65 3.73 -10.57
C SER A 232 -12.43 4.12 -12.04
N PRO A 233 -13.23 5.07 -12.57
CA PRO A 233 -13.03 5.60 -13.91
C PRO A 233 -11.65 6.20 -14.14
N ASP A 234 -11.38 6.54 -15.40
CA ASP A 234 -10.17 7.24 -15.82
C ASP A 234 -9.86 8.44 -14.90
N GLY A 235 -8.59 8.53 -14.50
CA GLY A 235 -8.11 9.54 -13.57
C GLY A 235 -7.95 9.06 -12.13
N GLY A 236 -8.61 7.98 -11.70
CA GLY A 236 -8.46 7.45 -10.32
C GLY A 236 -7.00 7.11 -9.97
N LYS A 237 -6.41 6.14 -10.67
CA LYS A 237 -4.99 5.78 -10.51
C LYS A 237 -4.06 6.95 -10.87
N SER A 238 -4.35 7.66 -11.97
CA SER A 238 -3.51 8.77 -12.45
C SER A 238 -3.41 9.90 -11.43
N ASN A 239 -4.45 10.16 -10.63
CA ASN A 239 -4.42 11.14 -9.56
C ASN A 239 -3.45 10.73 -8.43
N LEU A 240 -3.46 9.46 -8.01
CA LEU A 240 -2.48 8.96 -7.05
C LEU A 240 -1.05 9.12 -7.60
N VAL A 241 -0.80 8.62 -8.80
CA VAL A 241 0.55 8.63 -9.41
C VAL A 241 1.05 10.06 -9.60
N PHE A 242 0.19 10.96 -10.09
CA PHE A 242 0.53 12.37 -10.28
C PHE A 242 0.92 13.02 -8.95
N ASN A 243 0.10 12.88 -7.91
CA ASN A 243 0.42 13.50 -6.62
C ASN A 243 1.59 12.83 -5.91
N ALA A 244 1.78 11.52 -6.06
CA ALA A 244 2.97 10.84 -5.56
C ALA A 244 4.24 11.43 -6.17
N LEU A 245 4.27 11.64 -7.49
CA LEU A 245 5.41 12.20 -8.21
C LEU A 245 5.69 13.68 -7.85
N HIS A 246 4.64 14.48 -7.65
CA HIS A 246 4.77 15.93 -7.52
C HIS A 246 4.73 16.45 -6.09
N CYS A 247 4.11 15.72 -5.17
CA CYS A 247 3.85 16.18 -3.81
C CYS A 247 4.33 15.17 -2.77
N TYR A 248 3.78 13.94 -2.78
CA TYR A 248 3.90 13.03 -1.65
C TYR A 248 5.25 12.31 -1.55
N GLY A 249 5.98 12.14 -2.65
CA GLY A 249 7.29 11.51 -2.62
C GLY A 249 7.76 11.09 -4.02
N PHE A 250 7.80 9.78 -4.25
CA PHE A 250 8.36 9.18 -5.47
C PHE A 250 7.44 8.12 -6.07
N VAL A 251 7.69 7.78 -7.34
CA VAL A 251 7.02 6.69 -8.05
C VAL A 251 8.08 5.77 -8.65
N THR A 252 7.93 4.47 -8.49
CA THR A 252 8.77 3.45 -9.12
C THR A 252 7.92 2.39 -9.83
N THR A 253 8.54 1.36 -10.37
CA THR A 253 7.88 0.21 -11.01
C THR A 253 8.43 -1.09 -10.43
N SER A 254 7.66 -2.18 -10.56
CA SER A 254 8.11 -3.52 -10.18
C SER A 254 9.43 -3.87 -10.88
N GLN A 255 9.58 -3.52 -12.15
CA GLN A 255 10.79 -3.78 -12.92
C GLN A 255 12.05 -3.10 -12.36
N HIS A 256 11.92 -1.88 -11.82
CA HIS A 256 13.03 -1.19 -11.15
C HIS A 256 13.41 -1.85 -9.82
N LEU A 257 12.44 -2.40 -9.11
CA LEU A 257 12.68 -3.12 -7.86
C LEU A 257 13.29 -4.51 -8.12
N LEU A 258 12.92 -5.17 -9.21
CA LEU A 258 13.51 -6.45 -9.62
C LEU A 258 14.98 -6.31 -10.07
N SER A 259 15.43 -5.12 -10.44
CA SER A 259 16.80 -4.87 -10.90
C SER A 259 17.77 -4.44 -9.79
N VAL A 260 17.31 -4.36 -8.53
CA VAL A 260 18.16 -4.03 -7.38
C VAL A 260 19.20 -5.14 -7.14
N LYS A 261 20.39 -4.75 -6.71
CA LYS A 261 21.52 -5.64 -6.42
C LYS A 261 21.74 -5.80 -4.93
#